data_AF-A0A654C3N2-F1
#
_entry.id   AF-A0A654C3N2-F1
#
_cell.length_a   1.000
_cell.length_b   1.000
_cell.length_c   1.000
_cell.angle_alpha   90.00
_cell.angle_beta   90.00
_cell.angle_gamma   90.00
#
_symmetry.space_group_name_H-M   'P 1'
#
loop_
_entity.id
_entity.type
_entity.pdbx_description
1 polymer ?
#
loop_
_entity_poly.entity_id
_entity_poly.type
_entity_poly.pdbx_seq_one_letter_code
_entity_poly.pdbx_strand_id
1 'polypeptide(L)'
;MREIRSAALIVNAKSRRGRKLFKRACRRLRDLPFGVTPYAVKDPKHLDRTVRKALEKKPDLVILGGGDGTISGLVDLLVGHDVILGVLPLGTANSFARSLGLPLDIDGAIDVLRDGVAKRIDLGMIDDDYFANCAAMGLSPQIAETVPHNLKKVLGRVGYLGWAGYQLTRFQPFTLYVDDGSGEKKLRVVEVRISNGPYHGGTWVVDEAGIASGEIVVQAVRGHYKRRLVRNWAYSFLGRSERHHDTVSFSGKSIKVRTDPPLPISIDGEVLAHTPVTAHVAAGVIEVMVPKP
;
A
#
# COMPACT_ATOMS: atom_id res chain seq x y z
N MET A 1 -7.98 -24.48 11.46
CA MET A 1 -7.04 -23.34 11.51
C MET A 1 -5.68 -23.90 11.87
N ARG A 2 -4.62 -23.43 11.19
CA ARG A 2 -3.24 -23.77 11.55
C ARG A 2 -3.00 -23.37 13.01
N GLU A 3 -2.46 -24.28 13.81
CA GLU A 3 -2.11 -23.99 15.20
C GLU A 3 -0.89 -23.06 15.22
N ILE A 4 -1.03 -21.88 15.83
CA ILE A 4 0.09 -20.93 15.99
C ILE A 4 0.75 -21.24 17.33
N ARG A 5 2.01 -21.68 17.30
CA ARG A 5 2.80 -21.99 18.49
C ARG A 5 3.85 -20.92 18.78
N SER A 6 4.34 -20.28 17.72
CA SER A 6 5.38 -19.25 17.81
C SER A 6 5.13 -18.10 16.87
N ALA A 7 5.44 -16.90 17.34
CA ALA A 7 5.37 -15.67 16.56
C ALA A 7 6.59 -14.77 16.75
N ALA A 8 6.91 -13.99 15.73
CA ALA A 8 7.90 -12.93 15.80
C ALA A 8 7.23 -11.58 15.55
N LEU A 9 7.37 -10.64 16.48
CA LEU A 9 6.92 -9.25 16.30
C LEU A 9 8.09 -8.39 15.84
N ILE A 10 7.98 -7.75 14.68
CA ILE A 10 8.96 -6.79 14.18
C ILE A 10 8.28 -5.43 14.01
N VAL A 11 8.79 -4.41 14.70
CA VAL A 11 8.22 -3.05 14.63
C VAL A 11 9.27 -2.04 14.24
N ASN A 12 8.91 -1.17 13.30
CA ASN A 12 9.66 0.05 13.00
C ASN A 12 9.53 1.05 14.17
N ALA A 13 10.57 1.08 15.00
CA ALA A 13 10.64 1.86 16.24
C ALA A 13 11.50 3.14 16.09
N LYS A 14 11.74 3.64 14.87
CA LYS A 14 12.49 4.89 14.62
C LYS A 14 11.87 6.08 15.35
N SER A 15 10.54 6.19 15.35
CA SER A 15 9.84 7.33 15.96
C SER A 15 9.53 7.11 17.45
N ARG A 16 9.40 8.21 18.22
CA ARG A 16 8.92 8.16 19.62
C ARG A 16 7.56 7.47 19.73
N ARG A 17 6.67 7.75 18.77
CA ARG A 17 5.35 7.11 18.67
C ARG A 17 5.50 5.60 18.45
N GLY A 18 6.33 5.17 17.49
CA GLY A 18 6.61 3.76 17.21
C GLY A 18 7.12 3.01 18.45
N ARG A 19 8.05 3.60 19.22
CA ARG A 19 8.51 3.03 20.50
C ARG A 19 7.41 2.86 21.54
N LYS A 20 6.52 3.86 21.69
CA LYS A 20 5.38 3.78 22.62
C LYS A 20 4.39 2.69 22.21
N LEU A 21 4.09 2.62 20.90
CA LEU A 21 3.17 1.62 20.35
C LEU A 21 3.76 0.20 20.44
N PHE A 22 5.05 0.01 20.19
CA PHE A 22 5.74 -1.26 20.42
C PHE A 22 5.59 -1.73 21.86
N LYS A 23 5.85 -0.86 22.85
CA LYS A 23 5.68 -1.21 24.28
C LYS A 23 4.23 -1.60 24.60
N ARG A 24 3.24 -0.91 24.02
CA ARG A 24 1.82 -1.26 24.19
C ARG A 24 1.53 -2.63 23.59
N ALA A 25 1.96 -2.87 22.34
CA ALA A 25 1.78 -4.14 21.65
C ALA A 25 2.41 -5.29 22.44
N CYS A 26 3.66 -5.18 22.88
CA CYS A 26 4.32 -6.22 23.69
C CYS A 26 3.56 -6.55 24.98
N ARG A 27 2.91 -5.58 25.63
CA ARG A 27 2.11 -5.87 26.83
C ARG A 27 0.89 -6.70 26.51
N ARG A 28 0.16 -6.34 25.46
CA ARG A 28 -1.09 -6.97 25.04
C ARG A 28 -0.85 -8.34 24.38
N LEU A 29 0.27 -8.49 23.66
CA LEU A 29 0.65 -9.76 23.01
C LEU A 29 1.02 -10.87 24.01
N ARG A 30 1.29 -10.55 25.28
CA ARG A 30 1.52 -11.56 26.33
C ARG A 30 0.27 -12.36 26.67
N ASP A 31 -0.91 -11.82 26.37
CA ASP A 31 -2.19 -12.48 26.62
C ASP A 31 -2.59 -13.40 25.45
N LEU A 32 -1.75 -13.53 24.43
CA LEU A 32 -1.98 -14.47 23.33
C LEU A 32 -1.64 -15.89 23.78
N PRO A 33 -2.31 -16.92 23.21
CA PRO A 33 -2.11 -18.31 23.58
C PRO A 33 -0.77 -18.90 23.08
N PHE A 34 0.11 -18.09 22.49
CA PHE A 34 1.37 -18.51 21.88
C PHE A 34 2.51 -17.54 22.17
N GLY A 35 3.74 -18.04 22.10
CA GLY A 35 4.94 -17.25 22.41
C GLY A 35 5.27 -16.23 21.32
N VAL A 36 5.42 -14.95 21.70
CA VAL A 36 5.81 -13.88 20.79
C VAL A 36 7.21 -13.36 21.11
N THR A 37 8.15 -13.46 20.15
CA THR A 37 9.50 -12.88 20.27
C THR A 37 9.51 -11.46 19.69
N PRO A 38 9.75 -10.40 20.49
CA PRO A 38 9.63 -9.04 20.02
C PRO A 38 10.98 -8.41 19.57
N TYR A 39 10.94 -7.70 18.44
CA TYR A 39 12.07 -7.00 17.83
C TYR A 39 11.71 -5.54 17.56
N ALA A 40 12.28 -4.62 18.34
CA ALA A 40 12.17 -3.18 18.09
C ALA A 40 13.33 -2.70 17.22
N VAL A 41 13.05 -2.36 15.97
CA VAL A 41 14.06 -1.91 15.01
C VAL A 41 14.12 -0.39 15.00
N LYS A 42 15.22 0.18 15.52
CA LYS A 42 15.39 1.65 15.63
C LYS A 42 15.88 2.30 14.34
N ASP A 43 16.67 1.57 13.56
CA ASP A 43 17.13 1.98 12.23
C ASP A 43 16.38 1.18 11.16
N PRO A 44 15.53 1.82 10.33
CA PRO A 44 14.80 1.15 9.26
C PRO A 44 15.69 0.34 8.30
N LYS A 45 16.96 0.70 8.14
CA LYS A 45 17.93 -0.06 7.32
C LYS A 45 18.17 -1.49 7.83
N HIS A 46 17.78 -1.79 9.06
CA HIS A 46 17.90 -3.11 9.66
C HIS A 46 16.58 -3.90 9.66
N LEU A 47 15.48 -3.34 9.13
CA LEU A 47 14.17 -4.02 9.12
C LEU A 47 14.24 -5.31 8.30
N ASP A 48 14.67 -5.24 7.03
CA ASP A 48 14.82 -6.40 6.14
C ASP A 48 15.64 -7.52 6.81
N ARG A 49 16.87 -7.19 7.25
CA ARG A 49 17.75 -8.15 7.94
C ARG A 49 17.10 -8.76 9.18
N THR A 50 16.32 -7.99 9.93
CA THR A 50 15.65 -8.48 11.14
C THR A 50 14.52 -9.43 10.79
N VAL A 51 13.74 -9.14 9.75
CA VAL A 51 12.67 -10.02 9.26
C VAL A 51 13.27 -11.33 8.74
N ARG A 52 14.31 -11.28 7.89
CA ARG A 52 14.99 -12.50 7.40
C ARG A 52 15.49 -13.40 8.53
N LYS A 53 16.17 -12.82 9.53
CA LYS A 53 16.61 -13.54 10.74
C LYS A 53 15.46 -14.11 11.57
N ALA A 54 14.31 -13.44 11.60
CA ALA A 54 13.13 -13.97 12.28
C ALA A 54 12.55 -15.16 11.51
N LEU A 55 12.51 -15.09 10.17
CA LEU A 55 12.02 -16.15 9.29
C LEU A 55 12.89 -17.41 9.31
N GLU A 56 14.21 -17.28 9.51
CA GLU A 56 15.12 -18.42 9.70
C GLU A 56 14.70 -19.34 10.85
N LYS A 57 14.00 -18.78 11.87
CA LYS A 57 13.46 -19.54 13.00
C LYS A 57 12.15 -20.28 12.67
N LYS A 58 11.62 -20.10 11.47
CA LYS A 58 10.36 -20.67 10.97
C LYS A 58 9.19 -20.50 11.94
N PRO A 59 8.88 -19.25 12.37
CA PRO A 59 7.69 -19.01 13.18
C PRO A 59 6.42 -19.32 12.39
N ASP A 60 5.33 -19.64 13.09
CA ASP A 60 4.03 -19.82 12.45
C ASP A 60 3.43 -18.48 12.02
N LEU A 61 3.77 -17.40 12.75
CA LEU A 61 3.26 -16.05 12.54
C LEU A 61 4.39 -15.00 12.59
N VAL A 62 4.49 -14.14 11.58
CA VAL A 62 5.31 -12.93 11.62
C VAL A 62 4.40 -11.71 11.71
N ILE A 63 4.52 -10.95 12.78
CA ILE A 63 3.74 -9.74 13.03
C ILE A 63 4.58 -8.53 12.64
N LEU A 64 4.19 -7.83 11.57
CA LEU A 64 4.83 -6.59 11.14
C LEU A 64 4.05 -5.39 11.65
N GLY A 65 4.73 -4.51 12.40
CA GLY A 65 4.15 -3.25 12.89
C GLY A 65 4.78 -2.03 12.25
N GLY A 66 3.96 -1.29 11.50
CA GLY A 66 4.42 -0.14 10.74
C GLY A 66 3.28 0.58 10.03
N GLY A 67 3.64 1.50 9.13
CA GLY A 67 2.71 2.04 8.13
C GLY A 67 2.89 1.34 6.78
N ASP A 68 2.16 1.80 5.76
CA ASP A 68 2.12 1.18 4.43
C ASP A 68 3.52 0.91 3.84
N GLY A 69 4.43 1.90 3.82
CA GLY A 69 5.79 1.69 3.31
C GLY A 69 6.63 0.66 4.09
N THR A 70 6.39 0.48 5.40
CA THR A 70 7.06 -0.60 6.16
C THR A 70 6.48 -1.96 5.81
N ILE A 71 5.17 -2.05 5.61
CA ILE A 71 4.53 -3.32 5.26
C ILE A 71 4.90 -3.71 3.83
N SER A 72 4.75 -2.79 2.87
CA SER A 72 5.11 -3.05 1.47
C SER A 72 6.58 -3.42 1.32
N GLY A 73 7.50 -2.68 1.93
CA GLY A 73 8.94 -2.98 1.82
C GLY A 73 9.40 -4.26 2.53
N LEU A 74 8.49 -4.99 3.18
CA LEU A 74 8.80 -6.24 3.89
C LEU A 74 7.93 -7.42 3.44
N VAL A 75 6.89 -7.19 2.64
CA VAL A 75 5.92 -8.22 2.28
C VAL A 75 6.53 -9.28 1.35
N ASP A 76 7.42 -8.85 0.46
CA ASP A 76 8.21 -9.67 -0.47
C ASP A 76 9.04 -10.72 0.26
N LEU A 77 9.49 -10.40 1.48
CA LEU A 77 10.30 -11.30 2.30
C LEU A 77 9.54 -12.52 2.79
N LEU A 78 8.20 -12.47 2.74
CA LEU A 78 7.33 -13.54 3.17
C LEU A 78 6.95 -14.47 2.02
N VAL A 79 7.19 -14.06 0.77
CA VAL A 79 6.93 -14.87 -0.42
C VAL A 79 7.80 -16.13 -0.36
N GLY A 80 7.18 -17.30 -0.58
CA GLY A 80 7.85 -18.60 -0.52
C GLY A 80 8.12 -19.14 0.89
N HIS A 81 7.76 -18.39 1.95
CA HIS A 81 7.82 -18.88 3.32
C HIS A 81 6.46 -19.44 3.76
N ASP A 82 6.49 -20.56 4.49
CA ASP A 82 5.30 -21.13 5.13
C ASP A 82 5.01 -20.42 6.47
N VAL A 83 4.59 -19.16 6.39
CA VAL A 83 4.37 -18.26 7.51
C VAL A 83 3.12 -17.41 7.30
N ILE A 84 2.37 -17.16 8.39
CA ILE A 84 1.25 -16.22 8.36
C ILE A 84 1.77 -14.81 8.66
N LEU A 85 1.33 -13.81 7.92
CA LEU A 85 1.54 -12.39 8.23
C LEU A 85 0.46 -11.88 9.18
N GLY A 86 0.86 -11.30 10.30
CA GLY A 86 0.04 -10.42 11.13
C GLY A 86 0.41 -8.96 10.90
N VAL A 87 -0.56 -8.06 10.86
CA VAL A 87 -0.31 -6.63 10.64
C VAL A 87 -0.73 -5.83 11.87
N LEU A 88 0.19 -5.02 12.42
CA LEU A 88 -0.16 -3.98 13.38
C LEU A 88 -0.17 -2.61 12.68
N PRO A 89 -1.33 -1.94 12.57
CA PRO A 89 -1.48 -0.67 11.85
C PRO A 89 -0.94 0.49 12.69
N LEU A 90 0.37 0.75 12.59
CA LEU A 90 1.07 1.77 13.37
C LEU A 90 1.30 3.07 12.59
N GLY A 91 0.96 3.10 11.30
CA GLY A 91 1.05 4.26 10.42
C GLY A 91 -0.17 5.17 10.48
N THR A 92 -0.18 6.17 9.59
CA THR A 92 -1.28 7.15 9.49
C THR A 92 -2.37 6.71 8.52
N ALA A 93 -1.97 6.18 7.35
CA ALA A 93 -2.90 5.77 6.29
C ALA A 93 -3.41 4.33 6.51
N ASN A 94 -2.47 3.39 6.71
CA ASN A 94 -2.72 1.96 6.94
C ASN A 94 -3.64 1.35 5.86
N SER A 95 -3.40 1.73 4.61
CA SER A 95 -4.17 1.34 3.43
C SER A 95 -4.24 -0.18 3.27
N PHE A 96 -3.15 -0.89 3.53
CA PHE A 96 -3.15 -2.36 3.49
C PHE A 96 -4.03 -2.96 4.60
N ALA A 97 -3.91 -2.45 5.84
CA ALA A 97 -4.74 -2.91 6.94
C ALA A 97 -6.24 -2.65 6.69
N ARG A 98 -6.58 -1.50 6.08
CA ARG A 98 -7.95 -1.20 5.64
C ARG A 98 -8.45 -2.16 4.57
N SER A 99 -7.62 -2.48 3.58
CA SER A 99 -7.95 -3.45 2.53
C SER A 99 -8.20 -4.86 3.10
N LEU A 100 -7.50 -5.21 4.18
CA LEU A 100 -7.71 -6.46 4.94
C LEU A 100 -8.93 -6.42 5.89
N GLY A 101 -9.59 -5.27 6.04
CA GLY A 101 -10.67 -5.07 7.01
C GLY A 101 -10.22 -5.01 8.47
N LEU A 102 -8.92 -4.82 8.73
CA LEU A 102 -8.39 -4.82 10.09
C LEU A 102 -8.87 -3.60 10.90
N PRO A 103 -9.16 -3.77 12.20
CA PRO A 103 -9.25 -2.65 13.13
C PRO A 103 -7.95 -1.82 13.09
N LEU A 104 -8.08 -0.50 13.14
CA LEU A 104 -6.93 0.41 13.01
C LEU A 104 -6.29 0.78 14.35
N ASP A 105 -6.87 0.32 15.46
CA ASP A 105 -6.26 0.40 16.77
C ASP A 105 -5.48 -0.89 17.08
N ILE A 106 -4.51 -0.78 18.00
CA ILE A 106 -3.61 -1.89 18.33
C ILE A 106 -4.35 -3.04 19.00
N ASP A 107 -5.35 -2.76 19.84
CA ASP A 107 -5.98 -3.81 20.63
C ASP A 107 -6.86 -4.66 19.70
N GLY A 108 -7.67 -4.03 18.85
CA GLY A 108 -8.45 -4.71 17.82
C GLY A 108 -7.58 -5.47 16.81
N ALA A 109 -6.44 -4.91 16.38
CA ALA A 109 -5.52 -5.63 15.51
C ALA A 109 -4.93 -6.88 16.19
N ILE A 110 -4.61 -6.81 17.50
CA ILE A 110 -4.14 -7.98 18.27
C ILE A 110 -5.27 -8.98 18.51
N ASP A 111 -6.51 -8.53 18.66
CA ASP A 111 -7.66 -9.43 18.76
C ASP A 111 -7.82 -10.27 17.47
N VAL A 112 -7.57 -9.67 16.30
CA VAL A 112 -7.51 -10.42 15.04
C VAL A 112 -6.37 -11.44 15.03
N LEU A 113 -5.21 -11.13 15.62
CA LEU A 113 -4.11 -12.12 15.72
C LEU A 113 -4.45 -13.34 16.57
N ARG A 114 -5.37 -13.19 17.53
CA ARG A 114 -5.84 -14.27 18.41
C ARG A 114 -6.98 -15.06 17.79
N ASP A 115 -7.98 -14.34 17.31
CA ASP A 115 -9.31 -14.89 17.03
C ASP A 115 -9.65 -14.89 15.54
N GLY A 116 -8.78 -14.32 14.68
CA GLY A 116 -8.98 -14.20 13.25
C GLY A 116 -8.84 -15.52 12.48
N VAL A 117 -8.81 -15.39 11.16
CA VAL A 117 -8.58 -16.51 10.24
C VAL A 117 -7.45 -16.19 9.28
N ALA A 118 -6.64 -17.19 8.98
CA ALA A 118 -5.59 -17.07 7.98
C ALA A 118 -6.21 -17.16 6.57
N LYS A 119 -5.92 -16.18 5.72
CA LYS A 119 -6.42 -16.11 4.35
C LYS A 119 -5.25 -15.86 3.40
N ARG A 120 -5.22 -16.60 2.29
CA ARG A 120 -4.30 -16.31 1.18
C ARG A 120 -4.75 -15.04 0.47
N ILE A 121 -3.81 -14.13 0.25
CA ILE A 121 -4.05 -12.88 -0.46
C ILE A 121 -3.07 -12.73 -1.61
N ASP A 122 -3.47 -11.92 -2.57
CA ASP A 122 -2.67 -11.55 -3.71
C ASP A 122 -1.73 -10.41 -3.36
N LEU A 123 -0.59 -10.35 -4.03
CA LEU A 123 0.27 -9.17 -4.10
C LEU A 123 0.31 -8.66 -5.52
N GLY A 124 0.39 -7.34 -5.67
CA GLY A 124 0.80 -6.76 -6.93
C GLY A 124 2.30 -6.95 -7.12
N MET A 125 2.75 -7.03 -8.36
CA MET A 125 4.17 -7.09 -8.69
C MET A 125 4.43 -6.15 -9.87
N ILE A 126 5.45 -5.31 -9.76
CA ILE A 126 5.95 -4.50 -10.87
C ILE A 126 7.34 -5.03 -11.19
N ASP A 127 7.48 -5.59 -12.39
CA ASP A 127 8.64 -6.37 -12.78
C ASP A 127 8.93 -7.49 -11.75
N ASP A 128 9.97 -7.38 -10.92
CA ASP A 128 10.34 -8.40 -9.92
C ASP A 128 10.02 -8.00 -8.45
N ASP A 129 9.50 -6.79 -8.22
CA ASP A 129 9.23 -6.26 -6.88
C ASP A 129 7.74 -6.36 -6.53
N TYR A 130 7.42 -6.94 -5.38
CA TYR A 130 6.03 -7.05 -4.91
C TYR A 130 5.61 -5.81 -4.13
N PHE A 131 4.30 -5.56 -4.14
CA PHE A 131 3.68 -4.51 -3.35
C PHE A 131 2.29 -4.94 -2.90
N ALA A 132 1.92 -4.44 -1.72
CA ALA A 132 0.71 -4.91 -1.07
C ALA A 132 -0.55 -4.22 -1.61
N ASN A 133 -0.43 -2.97 -2.05
CA ASN A 133 -1.58 -2.10 -2.18
C ASN A 133 -1.62 -1.31 -3.48
N CYS A 134 -0.80 -0.26 -3.64
CA CYS A 134 -0.89 0.57 -4.86
C CYS A 134 0.42 1.28 -5.22
N ALA A 135 0.77 1.21 -6.50
CA ALA A 135 1.75 2.08 -7.13
C ALA A 135 1.08 3.18 -7.94
N ALA A 136 1.75 4.31 -8.11
CA ALA A 136 1.22 5.45 -8.85
C ALA A 136 2.32 6.15 -9.67
N MET A 137 1.94 6.73 -10.80
CA MET A 137 2.79 7.56 -11.64
C MET A 137 2.03 8.80 -12.13
N GLY A 138 2.77 9.88 -12.39
CA GLY A 138 2.23 11.17 -12.81
C GLY A 138 2.02 12.14 -11.66
N LEU A 139 0.83 12.75 -11.57
CA LEU A 139 0.58 13.89 -10.69
C LEU A 139 0.81 13.58 -9.19
N SER A 140 0.32 12.45 -8.68
CA SER A 140 0.35 12.14 -7.25
C SER A 140 1.79 11.99 -6.70
N PRO A 141 2.69 11.20 -7.33
CA PRO A 141 4.10 11.16 -6.93
C PRO A 141 4.80 12.52 -7.02
N GLN A 142 4.60 13.28 -8.10
CA GLN A 142 5.23 14.59 -8.25
C GLN A 142 4.81 15.58 -7.16
N ILE A 143 3.55 15.54 -6.73
CA ILE A 143 3.10 16.33 -5.57
C ILE A 143 3.84 15.84 -4.31
N ALA A 144 3.89 14.53 -4.07
CA ALA A 144 4.54 13.98 -2.89
C ALA A 144 6.02 14.38 -2.77
N GLU A 145 6.76 14.39 -3.87
CA GLU A 145 8.16 14.79 -3.95
C GLU A 145 8.39 16.28 -3.78
N THR A 146 7.51 17.11 -4.36
CA THR A 146 7.72 18.56 -4.43
C THR A 146 7.15 19.34 -3.25
N VAL A 147 6.29 18.74 -2.41
CA VAL A 147 5.70 19.43 -1.26
C VAL A 147 6.78 19.89 -0.28
N PRO A 148 6.89 21.21 0.00
CA PRO A 148 7.86 21.70 0.96
C PRO A 148 7.58 21.18 2.37
N HIS A 149 8.61 20.69 3.06
CA HIS A 149 8.52 20.15 4.44
C HIS A 149 7.88 21.14 5.42
N ASN A 150 8.12 22.44 5.23
CA ASN A 150 7.60 23.51 6.09
C ASN A 150 6.11 23.79 5.82
N LEU A 151 5.63 23.54 4.61
CA LEU A 151 4.24 23.81 4.22
C LEU A 151 3.26 22.83 4.89
N LYS A 152 3.63 21.55 5.00
CA LYS A 152 2.89 20.54 5.77
C LYS A 152 2.83 20.85 7.27
N LYS A 153 3.88 21.49 7.82
CA LYS A 153 3.99 21.83 9.24
C LYS A 153 3.19 23.08 9.63
N VAL A 154 3.18 24.12 8.80
CA VAL A 154 2.58 25.42 9.12
C VAL A 154 1.11 25.50 8.73
N LEU A 155 0.74 24.98 7.56
CA LEU A 155 -0.62 25.09 7.02
C LEU A 155 -1.39 23.75 7.07
N GLY A 156 -0.78 22.73 7.67
CA GLY A 156 -1.39 21.40 7.80
C GLY A 156 -1.93 20.87 6.47
N ARG A 157 -3.16 20.38 6.49
CA ARG A 157 -3.84 19.81 5.31
C ARG A 157 -4.12 20.87 4.23
N VAL A 158 -4.39 22.12 4.61
CA VAL A 158 -4.72 23.21 3.65
C VAL A 158 -3.51 23.58 2.80
N GLY A 159 -2.32 23.61 3.38
CA GLY A 159 -1.07 23.86 2.63
C GLY A 159 -0.78 22.76 1.60
N TYR A 160 -1.07 21.51 1.94
CA TYR A 160 -0.96 20.40 1.00
C TYR A 160 -1.96 20.53 -0.16
N LEU A 161 -3.21 20.90 0.12
CA LEU A 161 -4.24 21.12 -0.92
C LEU A 161 -3.83 22.27 -1.86
N GLY A 162 -3.33 23.38 -1.33
CA GLY A 162 -2.85 24.51 -2.13
C GLY A 162 -1.69 24.13 -3.03
N TRP A 163 -0.72 23.36 -2.51
CA TRP A 163 0.41 22.88 -3.29
C TRP A 163 0.01 21.87 -4.36
N ALA A 164 -0.86 20.92 -4.02
CA ALA A 164 -1.42 19.97 -4.97
C ALA A 164 -2.16 20.69 -6.11
N GLY A 165 -2.97 21.69 -5.78
CA GLY A 165 -3.66 22.53 -6.76
C GLY A 165 -2.67 23.30 -7.65
N TYR A 166 -1.63 23.89 -7.06
CA TYR A 166 -0.56 24.57 -7.80
C TYR A 166 0.15 23.63 -8.78
N GLN A 167 0.57 22.45 -8.32
CA GLN A 167 1.22 21.45 -9.18
C GLN A 167 0.30 21.00 -10.31
N LEU A 168 -0.99 20.79 -10.05
CA LEU A 168 -1.96 20.43 -11.08
C LEU A 168 -2.10 21.49 -12.18
N THR A 169 -1.93 22.78 -11.86
CA THR A 169 -1.92 23.82 -12.91
C THR A 169 -0.72 23.70 -13.85
N ARG A 170 0.45 23.30 -13.32
CA ARG A 170 1.70 23.19 -14.08
C ARG A 170 1.87 21.84 -14.75
N PHE A 171 1.26 20.79 -14.20
CA PHE A 171 1.34 19.43 -14.71
C PHE A 171 0.75 19.34 -16.13
N GLN A 172 1.47 18.67 -17.01
CA GLN A 172 1.03 18.39 -18.38
C GLN A 172 0.58 16.94 -18.46
N PRO A 173 -0.56 16.65 -19.12
CA PRO A 173 -0.92 15.27 -19.41
C PRO A 173 0.22 14.56 -20.14
N PHE A 174 0.36 13.26 -19.92
CA PHE A 174 1.30 12.40 -20.61
C PHE A 174 0.54 11.33 -21.40
N THR A 175 1.25 10.67 -22.31
CA THR A 175 0.68 9.59 -23.11
C THR A 175 0.93 8.28 -22.38
N LEU A 176 -0.14 7.52 -22.18
CA LEU A 176 -0.13 6.18 -21.61
C LEU A 176 -0.43 5.18 -22.71
N TYR A 177 0.31 4.08 -22.72
CA TYR A 177 0.08 2.90 -23.50
C TYR A 177 -0.14 1.73 -22.53
N VAL A 178 -1.29 1.06 -22.65
CA VAL A 178 -1.66 -0.09 -21.82
C VAL A 178 -1.95 -1.28 -22.73
N ASP A 179 -1.31 -2.41 -22.48
CA ASP A 179 -1.61 -3.68 -23.16
C ASP A 179 -1.99 -4.74 -22.11
N ASP A 180 -3.26 -5.13 -22.14
CA ASP A 180 -3.90 -6.15 -21.30
C ASP A 180 -3.99 -7.52 -22.02
N GLY A 181 -3.30 -7.68 -23.15
CA GLY A 181 -3.37 -8.86 -24.02
C GLY A 181 -4.42 -8.74 -25.12
N SER A 182 -5.30 -7.74 -25.09
CA SER A 182 -6.26 -7.44 -26.18
C SER A 182 -5.71 -6.46 -27.23
N GLY A 183 -4.46 -6.01 -27.06
CA GLY A 183 -3.79 -5.02 -27.90
C GLY A 183 -3.52 -3.70 -27.16
N GLU A 184 -2.53 -2.95 -27.65
CA GLU A 184 -2.07 -1.72 -27.00
C GLU A 184 -3.10 -0.59 -27.17
N LYS A 185 -3.60 -0.06 -26.05
CA LYS A 185 -4.51 1.08 -25.97
C LYS A 185 -3.76 2.34 -25.62
N LYS A 186 -3.94 3.40 -26.41
CA LYS A 186 -3.31 4.71 -26.22
C LYS A 186 -4.27 5.70 -25.55
N LEU A 187 -3.84 6.31 -24.45
CA LEU A 187 -4.61 7.26 -23.67
C LEU A 187 -3.81 8.53 -23.32
N ARG A 188 -4.51 9.65 -23.16
CA ARG A 188 -3.94 10.89 -22.63
C ARG A 188 -4.41 11.08 -21.19
N VAL A 189 -3.48 11.06 -20.24
CA VAL A 189 -3.76 10.90 -18.81
C VAL A 189 -2.95 11.89 -17.96
N VAL A 190 -3.38 12.12 -16.73
CA VAL A 190 -2.65 12.93 -15.73
C VAL A 190 -2.10 12.10 -14.58
N GLU A 191 -2.64 10.91 -14.38
CA GLU A 191 -2.25 10.00 -13.31
C GLU A 191 -2.60 8.57 -13.76
N VAL A 192 -1.75 7.62 -13.37
CA VAL A 192 -2.02 6.20 -13.52
C VAL A 192 -1.75 5.53 -12.17
N ARG A 193 -2.64 4.63 -11.78
CA ARG A 193 -2.55 3.85 -10.54
C ARG A 193 -2.54 2.38 -10.90
N ILE A 194 -1.61 1.63 -10.33
CA ILE A 194 -1.51 0.18 -10.45
C ILE A 194 -1.83 -0.38 -9.07
N SER A 195 -2.93 -1.10 -8.93
CA SER A 195 -3.55 -1.38 -7.63
C SER A 195 -3.91 -2.84 -7.47
N ASN A 196 -3.47 -3.41 -6.35
CA ASN A 196 -3.85 -4.72 -5.83
C ASN A 196 -4.95 -4.61 -4.75
N GLY A 197 -4.97 -3.49 -4.01
CA GLY A 197 -5.99 -3.18 -3.03
C GLY A 197 -6.79 -1.91 -3.37
N PRO A 198 -7.99 -1.74 -2.81
CA PRO A 198 -8.87 -0.62 -3.14
C PRO A 198 -8.44 0.70 -2.50
N TYR A 199 -7.57 0.66 -1.48
CA TYR A 199 -7.12 1.86 -0.78
C TYR A 199 -5.83 2.43 -1.40
N HIS A 200 -5.65 3.75 -1.36
CA HIS A 200 -4.35 4.40 -1.57
C HIS A 200 -4.26 5.65 -0.68
N GLY A 201 -3.17 5.78 0.07
CA GLY A 201 -3.01 6.88 1.03
C GLY A 201 -4.11 6.94 2.10
N GLY A 202 -4.70 5.80 2.47
CA GLY A 202 -5.78 5.68 3.45
C GLY A 202 -7.17 6.05 2.94
N THR A 203 -7.33 6.34 1.65
CA THR A 203 -8.61 6.64 1.00
C THR A 203 -8.99 5.47 0.08
N TRP A 204 -10.28 5.13 0.01
CA TRP A 204 -10.80 4.18 -0.97
C TRP A 204 -10.84 4.84 -2.35
N VAL A 205 -10.10 4.29 -3.32
CA VAL A 205 -9.77 4.95 -4.60
C VAL A 205 -10.03 4.07 -5.82
N VAL A 206 -9.81 2.75 -5.73
CA VAL A 206 -9.93 1.82 -6.87
C VAL A 206 -10.93 0.74 -6.51
N ASP A 207 -12.18 0.91 -6.93
CA ASP A 207 -13.29 0.02 -6.55
C ASP A 207 -13.11 -1.40 -7.09
N GLU A 208 -12.44 -1.53 -8.23
CA GLU A 208 -12.22 -2.79 -8.93
C GLU A 208 -11.08 -3.62 -8.33
N ALA A 209 -10.25 -3.03 -7.46
CA ALA A 209 -9.10 -3.72 -6.87
C ALA A 209 -9.50 -4.51 -5.63
N GLY A 210 -9.03 -5.75 -5.54
CA GLY A 210 -9.32 -6.64 -4.44
C GLY A 210 -8.11 -7.50 -4.09
N ILE A 211 -7.78 -7.58 -2.80
CA ILE A 211 -6.62 -8.31 -2.27
C ILE A 211 -6.67 -9.84 -2.49
N ALA A 212 -7.68 -10.37 -3.15
CA ALA A 212 -7.84 -11.79 -3.45
C ALA A 212 -8.66 -11.99 -4.75
N SER A 213 -8.63 -11.01 -5.66
CA SER A 213 -9.37 -11.04 -6.92
C SER A 213 -8.71 -11.92 -7.98
N GLY A 214 -7.41 -12.20 -7.85
CA GLY A 214 -6.59 -12.83 -8.87
C GLY A 214 -6.26 -11.90 -10.06
N GLU A 215 -6.45 -10.59 -9.91
CA GLU A 215 -6.22 -9.59 -10.95
C GLU A 215 -5.52 -8.34 -10.40
N ILE A 216 -4.66 -7.73 -11.21
CA ILE A 216 -4.12 -6.39 -10.97
C ILE A 216 -4.92 -5.37 -11.78
N VAL A 217 -5.18 -4.20 -11.18
CA VAL A 217 -5.94 -3.12 -11.81
C VAL A 217 -5.00 -1.98 -12.19
N VAL A 218 -5.03 -1.55 -13.45
CA VAL A 218 -4.41 -0.32 -13.93
C VAL A 218 -5.51 0.71 -14.19
N GLN A 219 -5.64 1.69 -13.29
CA GLN A 219 -6.61 2.78 -13.40
C GLN A 219 -5.93 4.04 -13.97
N ALA A 220 -6.43 4.51 -15.11
CA ALA A 220 -5.96 5.70 -15.81
C ALA A 220 -6.92 6.88 -15.56
N VAL A 221 -6.39 8.00 -15.07
CA VAL A 221 -7.15 9.25 -14.89
C VAL A 221 -6.98 10.11 -16.15
N ARG A 222 -8.05 10.28 -16.93
CA ARG A 222 -8.02 11.00 -18.21
C ARG A 222 -7.76 12.49 -18.00
N GLY A 223 -6.89 13.06 -18.83
CA GLY A 223 -6.43 14.45 -18.70
C GLY A 223 -7.35 15.52 -19.28
N HIS A 224 -8.63 15.22 -19.56
CA HIS A 224 -9.51 16.16 -20.25
C HIS A 224 -10.14 17.10 -19.21
N TYR A 225 -9.83 18.40 -19.31
CA TYR A 225 -10.29 19.51 -18.46
C TYR A 225 -9.65 19.60 -17.06
N LYS A 226 -8.50 20.29 -16.97
CA LYS A 226 -7.82 20.68 -15.71
C LYS A 226 -8.77 21.21 -14.62
N ARG A 227 -9.82 21.95 -14.99
CA ARG A 227 -10.84 22.48 -14.06
C ARG A 227 -11.73 21.41 -13.43
N ARG A 228 -12.08 20.35 -14.16
CA ARG A 228 -12.93 19.26 -13.67
C ARG A 228 -12.16 18.34 -12.72
N LEU A 229 -10.88 18.10 -12.99
CA LEU A 229 -9.96 17.36 -12.11
C LEU A 229 -9.78 18.04 -10.74
N VAL A 230 -9.51 19.36 -10.71
CA VAL A 230 -9.43 20.13 -9.45
C VAL A 230 -10.74 19.99 -8.65
N ARG A 231 -11.87 20.12 -9.34
CA ARG A 231 -13.20 20.06 -8.73
C ARG A 231 -13.52 18.67 -8.16
N ASN A 232 -13.26 17.60 -8.93
CA ASN A 232 -13.49 16.22 -8.50
C ASN A 232 -12.57 15.83 -7.34
N TRP A 233 -11.33 16.34 -7.32
CA TRP A 233 -10.39 16.13 -6.22
C TRP A 233 -10.84 16.86 -4.94
N ALA A 234 -11.31 18.12 -5.07
CA ALA A 234 -11.90 18.86 -3.96
C ALA A 234 -13.15 18.15 -3.39
N TYR A 235 -14.03 17.62 -4.25
CA TYR A 235 -15.21 16.86 -3.80
C TYR A 235 -14.85 15.53 -3.13
N SER A 236 -13.88 14.80 -3.67
CA SER A 236 -13.36 13.58 -3.06
C SER A 236 -12.80 13.83 -1.66
N PHE A 237 -12.16 14.97 -1.44
CA PHE A 237 -11.64 15.37 -0.13
C PHE A 237 -12.74 15.85 0.83
N LEU A 238 -13.83 16.42 0.31
CA LEU A 238 -15.03 16.83 1.07
C LEU A 238 -15.99 15.67 1.38
N GLY A 239 -15.62 14.43 1.04
CA GLY A 239 -16.48 13.25 1.27
C GLY A 239 -17.69 13.17 0.34
N ARG A 240 -17.72 13.95 -0.75
CA ARG A 240 -18.75 13.86 -1.80
C ARG A 240 -18.22 12.99 -2.94
N SER A 241 -18.64 11.73 -2.97
CA SER A 241 -18.27 10.79 -4.03
C SER A 241 -19.05 11.06 -5.32
N GLU A 242 -18.66 12.10 -6.06
CA GLU A 242 -18.75 12.07 -7.53
C GLU A 242 -17.37 11.66 -8.05
N ARG A 243 -17.00 10.42 -7.76
CA ARG A 243 -15.76 9.79 -8.24
C ARG A 243 -16.11 9.05 -9.55
N HIS A 244 -15.13 8.77 -10.41
CA HIS A 244 -15.25 7.94 -11.62
C HIS A 244 -15.68 8.57 -12.96
N HIS A 245 -16.08 9.85 -13.05
CA HIS A 245 -16.49 10.40 -14.37
C HIS A 245 -15.35 10.49 -15.42
N ASP A 246 -14.08 10.48 -14.99
CA ASP A 246 -12.93 10.67 -15.88
C ASP A 246 -11.87 9.55 -15.73
N THR A 247 -12.23 8.37 -15.22
CA THR A 247 -11.31 7.22 -15.07
C THR A 247 -11.61 6.09 -16.05
N VAL A 248 -10.58 5.38 -16.49
CA VAL A 248 -10.68 4.13 -17.26
C VAL A 248 -9.82 3.09 -16.55
N SER A 249 -10.40 1.92 -16.26
CA SER A 249 -9.72 0.83 -15.56
C SER A 249 -9.45 -0.32 -16.52
N PHE A 250 -8.29 -0.95 -16.37
CA PHE A 250 -7.89 -2.19 -17.04
C PHE A 250 -7.59 -3.22 -15.95
N SER A 251 -8.14 -4.42 -16.07
CA SER A 251 -7.92 -5.50 -15.11
C SER A 251 -7.44 -6.75 -15.83
N GLY A 252 -6.57 -7.50 -15.19
CA GLY A 252 -6.07 -8.76 -15.71
C GLY A 252 -4.92 -9.31 -14.87
N LYS A 253 -4.32 -10.42 -15.31
CA LYS A 253 -3.22 -11.06 -14.58
C LYS A 253 -1.85 -10.43 -14.85
N SER A 254 -1.71 -9.79 -16.00
CA SER A 254 -0.47 -9.20 -16.50
C SER A 254 -0.82 -8.05 -17.43
N ILE A 255 -0.38 -6.84 -17.12
CA ILE A 255 -0.68 -5.63 -17.88
C ILE A 255 0.63 -4.89 -18.15
N LYS A 256 0.98 -4.70 -19.41
CA LYS A 256 2.14 -3.89 -19.80
C LYS A 256 1.77 -2.42 -19.77
N VAL A 257 2.61 -1.61 -19.14
CA VAL A 257 2.39 -0.18 -18.96
C VAL A 257 3.60 0.58 -19.46
N ARG A 258 3.39 1.45 -20.44
CA ARG A 258 4.43 2.34 -20.98
C ARG A 258 3.92 3.78 -21.04
N THR A 259 4.79 4.74 -20.77
CA THR A 259 4.45 6.16 -20.92
C THR A 259 5.41 6.87 -21.86
N ASP A 260 4.94 7.97 -22.41
CA ASP A 260 5.74 8.92 -23.17
C ASP A 260 5.50 10.34 -22.62
N PRO A 261 6.51 10.96 -21.96
CA PRO A 261 7.85 10.41 -21.71
C PRO A 261 7.84 9.25 -20.66
N PRO A 262 8.95 8.51 -20.50
CA PRO A 262 9.14 7.62 -19.36
C PRO A 262 8.95 8.37 -18.04
N LEU A 263 8.23 7.76 -17.08
CA LEU A 263 7.90 8.38 -15.80
C LEU A 263 8.34 7.49 -14.64
N PRO A 264 8.77 8.10 -13.51
CA PRO A 264 8.99 7.37 -12.28
C PRO A 264 7.66 6.81 -11.75
N ILE A 265 7.75 5.63 -11.14
CA ILE A 265 6.66 4.93 -10.48
C ILE A 265 6.94 4.94 -8.98
N SER A 266 6.04 5.55 -8.23
CA SER A 266 6.05 5.49 -6.78
C SER A 266 5.24 4.29 -6.31
N ILE A 267 5.89 3.34 -5.67
CA ILE A 267 5.27 2.16 -5.07
C ILE A 267 5.12 2.45 -3.57
N ASP A 268 3.88 2.51 -3.08
CA ASP A 268 3.54 2.78 -1.67
C ASP A 268 4.30 3.95 -1.00
N GLY A 269 4.69 4.95 -1.81
CA GLY A 269 5.29 6.22 -1.36
C GLY A 269 6.80 6.37 -1.61
N GLU A 270 7.47 5.36 -2.16
CA GLU A 270 8.89 5.44 -2.57
C GLU A 270 9.01 5.25 -4.08
N VAL A 271 9.93 5.95 -4.75
CA VAL A 271 10.16 5.77 -6.20
C VAL A 271 11.10 4.59 -6.40
N LEU A 272 10.57 3.51 -6.98
CA LEU A 272 11.28 2.24 -7.11
C LEU A 272 11.42 1.77 -8.57
N ALA A 273 10.57 2.24 -9.49
CA ALA A 273 10.58 1.80 -10.88
C ALA A 273 10.37 2.96 -11.86
N HIS A 274 10.59 2.72 -13.15
CA HIS A 274 10.32 3.65 -14.25
C HIS A 274 9.64 2.89 -15.39
N THR A 275 8.73 3.54 -16.11
CA THR A 275 8.12 2.94 -17.30
C THR A 275 9.14 2.79 -18.44
N PRO A 276 9.01 1.76 -19.31
CA PRO A 276 7.97 0.73 -19.32
C PRO A 276 8.14 -0.33 -18.23
N VAL A 277 7.03 -0.85 -17.72
CA VAL A 277 7.00 -1.95 -16.75
C VAL A 277 5.92 -2.95 -17.11
N THR A 278 6.00 -4.16 -16.56
CA THR A 278 4.86 -5.09 -16.56
C THR A 278 4.31 -5.24 -15.15
N ALA A 279 3.04 -4.92 -14.99
CA ALA A 279 2.31 -5.12 -13.75
C ALA A 279 1.68 -6.52 -13.74
N HIS A 280 1.96 -7.30 -12.71
CA HIS A 280 1.46 -8.65 -12.52
C HIS A 280 0.70 -8.78 -11.20
N VAL A 281 -0.17 -9.78 -11.14
CA VAL A 281 -0.73 -10.27 -9.88
C VAL A 281 -0.03 -11.57 -9.47
N ALA A 282 0.49 -11.60 -8.26
CA ALA A 282 0.98 -12.81 -7.61
C ALA A 282 -0.12 -13.38 -6.72
N ALA A 283 -0.99 -14.20 -7.32
CA ALA A 283 -2.21 -14.66 -6.68
C ALA A 283 -1.94 -15.59 -5.48
N GLY A 284 -2.58 -15.33 -4.35
CA GLY A 284 -2.51 -16.14 -3.13
C GLY A 284 -1.09 -16.38 -2.60
N VAL A 285 -0.15 -15.50 -2.92
CA VAL A 285 1.29 -15.75 -2.71
C VAL A 285 1.70 -15.70 -1.24
N ILE A 286 0.95 -14.95 -0.41
CA ILE A 286 1.16 -14.89 1.04
C ILE A 286 -0.12 -15.22 1.80
N GLU A 287 0.05 -15.66 3.05
CA GLU A 287 -1.04 -15.90 3.99
C GLU A 287 -1.07 -14.79 5.04
N VAL A 288 -2.25 -14.23 5.32
CA VAL A 288 -2.42 -13.09 6.24
C VAL A 288 -3.54 -13.39 7.24
N MET A 289 -3.33 -13.02 8.50
CA MET A 289 -4.36 -13.08 9.52
C MET A 289 -5.35 -11.91 9.36
N VAL A 290 -6.61 -12.23 9.13
CA VAL A 290 -7.70 -11.27 8.90
C VAL A 290 -8.87 -11.50 9.87
N PRO A 291 -9.77 -10.52 10.07
CA PRO A 291 -10.94 -10.70 10.92
C PRO A 291 -11.83 -11.83 10.41
N LYS A 292 -12.57 -12.47 11.31
CA LYS A 292 -13.64 -13.39 10.91
C LYS A 292 -14.77 -12.60 10.22
N PRO A 293 -15.43 -13.18 9.20
CA PRO A 293 -16.62 -12.61 8.58
C PRO A 293 -17.74 -12.34 9.60
#